data_AF-A0A957NIK4-F1
#
_entry.id   AF-A0A957NIK4-F1
#
_cell.length_a   1.000
_cell.length_b   1.000
_cell.length_c   1.000
_cell.angle_alpha   90.00
_cell.angle_beta   90.00
_cell.angle_gamma   90.00
#
_symmetry.space_group_name_H-M   'P 1'
#
loop_
_entity.id
_entity.type
_entity.pdbx_description
1 polymer ?
#
loop_
_entity_poly.entity_id
_entity_poly.type
_entity_poly.pdbx_seq_one_letter_code
_entity_poly.pdbx_strand_id
1 'polypeptide(L)'
;KSDVLKIACVAQIVNIISWLQTRTDGLLKQTSYYPFWLVSTMARGQALDLAVKSPTYETAKYGDVPMLDVSASHNPEDNSSALFIVNRSQTETLNTEVVWQSASPATVKEAWQLAGSDPKAVNTFDAPHNITAQPLKGVTIQDGKLALQLPPLSFTAVSFSA
;
A
#
# COMPACT_ATOMS: atom_id res chain seq x y z
N LYS A 1 -8.02 5.76 14.30
CA LYS A 1 -8.86 5.00 13.36
C LYS A 1 -9.76 6.00 12.59
N SER A 2 -10.32 5.62 11.45
CA SER A 2 -11.12 6.52 10.58
C SER A 2 -12.51 6.87 11.14
N ASP A 3 -12.93 6.18 12.20
CA ASP A 3 -14.08 6.51 13.05
C ASP A 3 -13.93 7.88 13.72
N VAL A 4 -12.71 8.31 14.08
CA VAL A 4 -12.43 9.60 14.73
C VAL A 4 -11.89 10.64 13.74
N LEU A 5 -10.89 10.29 12.92
CA LEU A 5 -10.24 11.25 12.03
C LEU A 5 -11.06 11.43 10.74
N LYS A 6 -11.71 12.58 10.58
CA LYS A 6 -12.58 12.88 9.41
C LYS A 6 -11.92 13.72 8.33
N ILE A 7 -10.88 14.47 8.69
CA ILE A 7 -10.14 15.33 7.77
C ILE A 7 -8.65 15.13 8.03
N ALA A 8 -7.90 14.86 6.97
CA ALA A 8 -6.45 14.83 6.98
C ALA A 8 -5.94 15.60 5.76
N CYS A 9 -4.94 16.45 5.95
CA CYS A 9 -4.33 17.23 4.88
C CYS A 9 -2.84 16.88 4.81
N VAL A 10 -2.38 16.51 3.63
CA VAL A 10 -0.97 16.25 3.37
C VAL A 10 -0.26 17.60 3.26
N ALA A 11 0.75 17.82 4.09
CA ALA A 11 1.54 19.04 4.12
C ALA A 11 2.90 18.80 3.42
N GLN A 12 3.15 19.32 2.20
CA GLN A 12 2.24 20.03 1.29
C GLN A 12 2.11 19.30 -0.06
N ILE A 13 1.33 19.84 -1.00
CA ILE A 13 1.02 19.15 -2.26
C ILE A 13 2.05 19.38 -3.38
N VAL A 14 2.68 20.56 -3.48
CA VAL A 14 3.63 20.91 -4.55
C VAL A 14 4.87 21.63 -4.01
N ASN A 15 6.06 21.25 -4.51
CA ASN A 15 7.42 21.71 -4.19
C ASN A 15 7.90 21.62 -2.73
N ILE A 16 7.17 22.20 -1.78
CA ILE A 16 7.58 22.30 -0.38
C ILE A 16 7.17 21.01 0.34
N ILE A 17 8.15 20.19 0.75
CA ILE A 17 7.96 18.88 1.42
C ILE A 17 6.81 18.07 0.80
N SER A 18 6.82 17.96 -0.52
CA SER A 18 5.67 17.55 -1.32
C SER A 18 5.91 16.27 -2.09
N TRP A 19 4.79 15.68 -2.54
CA TRP A 19 4.82 14.49 -3.40
C TRP A 19 4.91 14.81 -4.88
N LEU A 20 4.63 16.06 -5.25
CA LEU A 20 4.82 16.59 -6.60
C LEU A 20 5.85 17.71 -6.54
N GLN A 21 6.84 17.67 -7.44
CA GLN A 21 7.79 18.75 -7.64
C GLN A 21 7.71 19.24 -9.08
N THR A 22 7.85 20.55 -9.27
CA THR A 22 7.81 21.17 -10.58
C THR A 22 9.07 21.97 -10.86
N ARG A 23 9.47 21.98 -12.12
CA ARG A 23 10.32 23.00 -12.74
C ARG A 23 9.45 23.78 -13.72
N THR A 24 10.00 24.83 -14.33
CA THR A 24 9.29 25.59 -15.37
C THR A 24 8.84 24.73 -16.56
N ASP A 25 9.52 23.62 -16.80
CA ASP A 25 9.38 22.74 -17.98
C ASP A 25 9.06 21.28 -17.62
N GLY A 26 8.79 20.97 -16.34
CA GLY A 26 8.67 19.57 -15.93
C GLY A 26 7.92 19.35 -14.62
N LEU A 27 7.38 18.13 -14.50
CA LEU A 27 6.73 17.60 -13.31
C LEU A 27 7.45 16.31 -12.88
N LEU A 28 7.80 16.23 -11.61
CA LEU A 28 8.37 15.06 -10.97
C LEU A 28 7.40 14.52 -9.92
N LYS A 29 7.11 13.22 -10.00
CA LYS A 29 6.38 12.49 -8.95
C LYS A 29 7.39 11.89 -7.99
N GLN A 30 7.36 12.34 -6.74
CA GLN A 30 8.18 11.78 -5.67
C GLN A 30 7.68 10.39 -5.29
N THR A 31 8.51 9.58 -4.64
CA THR A 31 8.18 8.20 -4.26
C THR A 31 6.90 8.11 -3.40
N SER A 32 6.68 9.10 -2.53
CA SER A 32 5.49 9.20 -1.69
C SER A 32 4.18 9.51 -2.45
N TYR A 33 4.26 9.95 -3.72
CA TYR A 33 3.08 10.12 -4.58
C TYR A 33 2.33 8.80 -4.78
N TYR A 34 3.06 7.69 -4.96
CA TYR A 34 2.47 6.42 -5.38
C TYR A 34 1.58 5.78 -4.31
N PRO A 35 2.00 5.66 -3.03
CA PRO A 35 1.12 5.15 -1.99
C PRO A 35 -0.13 6.03 -1.81
N PHE A 36 0.03 7.36 -1.89
CA PHE A 36 -1.13 8.25 -1.78
C PHE A 36 -2.09 8.10 -2.95
N TRP A 37 -1.58 8.05 -4.18
CA TRP A 37 -2.39 7.81 -5.36
C TRP A 37 -3.20 6.52 -5.20
N LEU A 38 -2.56 5.41 -4.83
CA LEU A 38 -3.22 4.11 -4.63
C LEU A 38 -4.28 4.16 -3.53
N VAL A 39 -3.97 4.72 -2.36
CA VAL A 39 -4.95 4.82 -1.26
C VAL A 39 -6.10 5.76 -1.63
N SER A 40 -5.80 6.93 -2.22
CA SER A 40 -6.81 7.93 -2.57
C SER A 40 -7.75 7.46 -3.68
N THR A 41 -7.33 6.56 -4.57
CA THR A 41 -8.18 6.03 -5.64
C THR A 41 -8.93 4.77 -5.21
N MET A 42 -8.30 3.88 -4.45
CA MET A 42 -8.87 2.56 -4.13
C MET A 42 -9.68 2.54 -2.82
N ALA A 43 -9.32 3.35 -1.83
CA ALA A 43 -10.01 3.31 -0.53
C ALA A 43 -11.39 3.96 -0.63
N ARG A 44 -12.45 3.16 -0.61
CA ARG A 44 -13.85 3.61 -0.70
C ARG A 44 -14.70 2.90 0.35
N GLY A 45 -15.77 3.56 0.77
CA GLY A 45 -16.72 3.03 1.75
C GLY A 45 -16.15 3.02 3.17
N GLN A 46 -16.27 1.85 3.82
CA GLN A 46 -16.01 1.66 5.24
C GLN A 46 -14.62 1.05 5.45
N ALA A 47 -13.87 1.54 6.43
CA ALA A 47 -12.63 0.88 6.86
C ALA A 47 -12.95 -0.40 7.64
N LEU A 48 -12.22 -1.47 7.35
CA LEU A 48 -12.37 -2.76 8.03
C LEU A 48 -11.46 -2.85 9.24
N ASP A 49 -11.94 -3.52 10.30
CA ASP A 49 -11.10 -3.93 11.43
C ASP A 49 -10.49 -5.30 11.12
N LEU A 50 -9.18 -5.33 10.92
CA LEU A 50 -8.48 -6.51 10.40
C LEU A 50 -7.82 -7.31 11.51
N ALA A 51 -7.99 -8.64 11.47
CA ALA A 51 -7.19 -9.56 12.25
C ALA A 51 -5.86 -9.83 11.53
N VAL A 52 -4.77 -9.21 11.99
CA VAL A 52 -3.44 -9.34 11.39
C VAL A 52 -2.54 -10.18 12.29
N LYS A 53 -2.01 -11.28 11.76
CA LYS A 53 -0.94 -12.05 12.39
C LYS A 53 0.35 -11.82 11.61
N SER A 54 1.38 -11.35 12.28
CA SER A 54 2.67 -11.01 11.68
C SER A 54 3.81 -11.34 12.65
N PRO A 55 4.99 -11.73 12.15
CA PRO A 55 6.20 -11.69 12.96
C PRO A 55 6.46 -10.29 13.51
N THR A 56 7.20 -10.19 14.60
CA THR A 56 7.62 -8.92 15.18
C THR A 56 9.13 -8.75 15.04
N TYR A 57 9.59 -7.50 15.09
CA TYR A 57 10.99 -7.18 15.26
C TYR A 57 11.15 -6.13 16.36
N GLU A 58 12.26 -6.19 17.09
CA GLU A 58 12.54 -5.26 18.17
C GLU A 58 13.04 -3.92 17.59
N THR A 59 12.54 -2.83 18.16
CA THR A 59 12.98 -1.47 17.89
C THR A 59 13.46 -0.82 19.19
N ALA A 60 14.54 -0.05 19.10
CA ALA A 60 15.12 0.61 20.29
C ALA A 60 14.14 1.54 21.03
N LYS A 61 13.15 2.11 20.33
CA LYS A 61 12.20 3.08 20.90
C LYS A 61 10.83 2.48 21.21
N TYR A 62 10.36 1.50 20.45
CA TYR A 62 8.99 1.00 20.53
C TYR A 62 8.90 -0.46 20.96
N GLY A 63 10.02 -1.13 21.26
CA GLY A 63 10.06 -2.56 21.57
C GLY A 63 9.66 -3.38 20.35
N ASP A 64 8.95 -4.49 20.59
CA ASP A 64 8.46 -5.37 19.53
C ASP A 64 7.36 -4.72 18.70
N VAL A 65 7.62 -4.59 17.39
CA VAL A 65 6.69 -4.01 16.41
C VAL A 65 6.34 -5.05 15.35
N PRO A 66 5.07 -5.19 14.93
CA PRO A 66 4.70 -6.07 13.83
C PRO A 66 5.39 -5.69 12.53
N MET A 67 5.89 -6.69 11.80
CA MET A 67 6.49 -6.45 10.49
C MET A 67 5.46 -6.02 9.44
N LEU A 68 4.19 -6.43 9.57
CA LEU A 68 3.12 -5.99 8.69
C LEU A 68 2.33 -4.82 9.28
N ASP A 69 2.07 -3.80 8.45
CA ASP A 69 0.98 -2.85 8.63
C ASP A 69 -0.09 -3.15 7.60
N VAL A 70 -1.35 -3.26 8.01
CA VAL A 70 -2.42 -3.61 7.09
C VAL A 70 -3.63 -2.73 7.33
N SER A 71 -4.19 -2.21 6.25
CA SER A 71 -5.50 -1.56 6.26
C SER A 71 -6.32 -2.04 5.07
N ALA A 72 -7.64 -2.04 5.22
CA ALA A 72 -8.54 -2.39 4.13
C ALA A 72 -9.82 -1.55 4.22
N SER A 73 -10.49 -1.42 3.09
CA SER A 73 -11.80 -0.81 2.99
C SER A 73 -12.75 -1.68 2.18
N HIS A 74 -14.03 -1.58 2.47
CA HIS A 74 -15.10 -2.21 1.72
C HIS A 74 -16.18 -1.19 1.37
N ASN A 75 -16.60 -1.18 0.11
CA ASN A 75 -17.72 -0.40 -0.37
C ASN A 75 -18.95 -1.30 -0.57
N PRO A 76 -19.97 -1.21 0.29
CA PRO A 76 -21.18 -2.02 0.14
C PRO A 76 -22.02 -1.68 -1.09
N GLU A 77 -21.89 -0.48 -1.66
CA GLU A 77 -22.72 -0.03 -2.80
C GLU A 77 -22.41 -0.79 -4.09
N ASP A 78 -21.14 -1.07 -4.35
CA ASP A 78 -20.66 -1.79 -5.54
C ASP A 78 -19.94 -3.10 -5.20
N ASN A 79 -19.99 -3.50 -3.93
CA ASN A 79 -19.31 -4.67 -3.37
C ASN A 79 -17.80 -4.72 -3.66
N SER A 80 -17.16 -3.56 -3.89
CA SER A 80 -15.71 -3.48 -4.06
C SER A 80 -14.98 -3.45 -2.71
N SER A 81 -13.70 -3.81 -2.74
CA SER A 81 -12.83 -3.66 -1.57
C SER A 81 -11.41 -3.34 -1.98
N ALA A 82 -10.63 -2.83 -1.04
CA ALA A 82 -9.21 -2.55 -1.23
C ALA A 82 -8.42 -2.98 0.00
N LEU A 83 -7.21 -3.45 -0.23
CA LEU A 83 -6.26 -3.91 0.78
C LEU A 83 -4.93 -3.19 0.56
N PHE A 84 -4.33 -2.68 1.63
CA PHE A 84 -3.05 -1.99 1.63
C PHE A 84 -2.14 -2.61 2.69
N ILE A 85 -0.95 -3.05 2.28
CA ILE A 85 -0.01 -3.75 3.13
C ILE A 85 1.36 -3.08 3.06
N VAL A 86 1.96 -2.81 4.21
CA VAL A 86 3.37 -2.44 4.35
C VAL A 86 4.14 -3.61 4.94
N ASN A 87 5.24 -4.02 4.31
CA ASN A 87 6.26 -4.85 4.94
C ASN A 87 7.37 -3.95 5.49
N ARG A 88 7.46 -3.85 6.81
CA ARG A 88 8.46 -3.06 7.55
C ARG A 88 9.80 -3.78 7.69
N SER A 89 9.88 -5.08 7.35
CA SER A 89 11.15 -5.80 7.39
C SER A 89 12.16 -5.14 6.47
N GLN A 90 13.38 -4.98 6.97
CA GLN A 90 14.49 -4.41 6.18
C GLN A 90 15.16 -5.47 5.30
N THR A 91 14.93 -6.76 5.57
CA THR A 91 15.69 -7.86 4.96
C THR A 91 14.82 -9.01 4.49
N GLU A 92 13.66 -9.24 5.09
CA GLU A 92 12.85 -10.44 4.84
C GLU A 92 11.68 -10.17 3.92
N THR A 93 11.55 -11.02 2.89
CA THR A 93 10.30 -11.16 2.14
C THR A 93 9.29 -11.91 2.99
N LEU A 94 8.09 -11.36 3.15
CA LEU A 94 7.00 -12.01 3.88
C LEU A 94 6.00 -12.63 2.91
N ASN A 95 5.85 -13.96 2.98
CA ASN A 95 4.77 -14.69 2.31
C ASN A 95 3.49 -14.50 3.14
N THR A 96 2.51 -13.82 2.57
CA THR A 96 1.31 -13.38 3.29
C THR A 96 0.07 -13.98 2.64
N GLU A 97 -0.79 -14.56 3.47
CA GLU A 97 -2.11 -15.06 3.06
C GLU A 97 -3.20 -14.09 3.53
N VAL A 98 -4.09 -13.71 2.62
CA VAL A 98 -5.30 -12.96 2.94
C VAL A 98 -6.47 -13.93 2.85
N VAL A 99 -7.25 -13.98 3.93
CA VAL A 99 -8.39 -14.89 4.06
C VAL A 99 -9.64 -14.08 4.35
N TRP A 100 -10.70 -14.32 3.59
CA TRP A 100 -12.00 -13.75 3.85
C TRP A 100 -12.77 -14.65 4.83
N GLN A 101 -13.24 -14.07 5.94
CA GLN A 101 -14.11 -14.75 6.90
C GLN A 101 -15.56 -14.87 6.39
N SER A 102 -15.89 -14.12 5.35
CA SER A 102 -17.17 -14.13 4.64
C SER A 102 -16.94 -14.51 3.18
N ALA A 103 -17.90 -14.22 2.29
CA ALA A 103 -17.71 -14.45 0.86
C ALA A 103 -16.47 -13.70 0.36
N SER A 104 -15.54 -14.42 -0.28
CA SER A 104 -14.42 -13.82 -0.97
C SER A 104 -14.90 -13.05 -2.20
N PRO A 105 -14.24 -11.94 -2.59
CA PRO A 105 -14.49 -11.28 -3.87
C PRO A 105 -14.29 -12.26 -5.03
N ALA A 106 -15.01 -12.10 -6.13
CA ALA A 106 -14.81 -12.96 -7.30
C ALA A 106 -13.49 -12.66 -8.02
N THR A 107 -13.04 -11.40 -8.01
CA THR A 107 -11.95 -10.95 -8.87
C THR A 107 -11.00 -9.96 -8.19
N VAL A 108 -9.70 -10.13 -8.47
CA VAL A 108 -8.68 -9.09 -8.26
C VAL A 108 -8.76 -8.14 -9.45
N LYS A 109 -9.11 -6.87 -9.20
CA LYS A 109 -9.25 -5.85 -10.24
C LYS A 109 -7.89 -5.30 -10.66
N GLU A 110 -7.08 -4.93 -9.68
CA GLU A 110 -5.70 -4.48 -9.91
C GLU A 110 -4.88 -4.68 -8.63
N ALA A 111 -3.59 -4.94 -8.81
CA ALA A 111 -2.62 -5.09 -7.75
C ALA A 111 -1.35 -4.32 -8.11
N TRP A 112 -0.80 -3.59 -7.15
CA TRP A 112 0.37 -2.73 -7.31
C TRP A 112 1.34 -2.94 -6.17
N GLN A 113 2.62 -2.92 -6.47
CA GLN A 113 3.68 -3.01 -5.48
C GLN A 113 4.72 -1.91 -5.73
N LEU A 114 5.03 -1.19 -4.66
CA LEU A 114 6.15 -0.27 -4.58
C LEU A 114 7.20 -0.93 -3.69
N ALA A 115 8.35 -1.26 -4.27
CA ALA A 115 9.51 -1.80 -3.58
C ALA A 115 10.78 -1.28 -4.27
N GLY A 116 11.91 -1.36 -3.59
CA GLY A 116 13.21 -0.95 -4.11
C GLY A 116 14.33 -1.75 -3.46
N SER A 117 15.54 -1.66 -4.02
CA SER A 117 16.73 -2.30 -3.47
C SER A 117 17.50 -1.42 -2.48
N ASP A 118 17.24 -0.11 -2.48
CA ASP A 118 17.91 0.87 -1.62
C ASP A 118 16.88 1.78 -0.92
N PRO A 119 16.81 1.81 0.42
CA PRO A 119 15.92 2.71 1.17
C PRO A 119 16.23 4.20 0.97
N LYS A 120 17.37 4.56 0.39
CA LYS A 120 17.76 5.94 0.06
C LYS A 120 17.55 6.29 -1.41
N ALA A 121 17.03 5.38 -2.23
CA ALA A 121 16.72 5.67 -3.61
C ALA A 121 15.62 6.75 -3.72
N VAL A 122 15.83 7.68 -4.64
CA VAL A 122 14.93 8.82 -4.89
C VAL A 122 14.62 8.94 -6.38
N ASN A 123 13.49 9.58 -6.68
CA ASN A 123 13.21 10.07 -8.03
C ASN A 123 13.82 11.46 -8.19
N THR A 124 14.48 11.69 -9.32
CA THR A 124 15.02 13.00 -9.70
C THR A 124 14.42 13.40 -11.05
N PHE A 125 14.62 14.65 -11.49
CA PHE A 125 14.19 15.05 -12.84
C PHE A 125 14.93 14.28 -13.95
N ASP A 126 16.18 13.87 -13.70
CA ASP A 126 16.98 13.09 -14.67
C ASP A 126 16.65 11.59 -14.64
N ALA A 127 16.17 11.09 -13.49
CA ALA A 127 15.71 9.72 -13.29
C ALA A 127 14.32 9.70 -12.60
N PRO A 128 13.24 10.09 -13.31
CA PRO A 128 11.93 10.33 -12.71
C PRO A 128 11.18 9.04 -12.33
N HIS A 129 11.72 7.87 -12.69
CA HIS A 129 11.06 6.58 -12.53
C HIS A 129 11.96 5.55 -11.81
N ASN A 130 12.90 6.02 -10.99
CA ASN A 130 13.79 5.15 -10.23
C ASN A 130 13.01 4.26 -9.24
N ILE A 131 12.06 4.84 -8.52
CA ILE A 131 11.17 4.15 -7.57
C ILE A 131 9.72 4.54 -7.88
N THR A 132 8.95 3.58 -8.38
CA THR A 132 7.55 3.76 -8.79
C THR A 132 6.72 2.52 -8.42
N ALA A 133 5.40 2.69 -8.30
CA ALA A 133 4.52 1.54 -8.13
C ALA A 133 4.46 0.74 -9.43
N GLN A 134 4.69 -0.56 -9.32
CA GLN A 134 4.69 -1.52 -10.42
C GLN A 134 3.44 -2.41 -10.34
N PRO A 135 2.77 -2.70 -11.46
CA PRO A 135 1.64 -3.62 -11.45
C PRO A 135 2.11 -5.05 -11.13
N LEU A 136 1.42 -5.71 -10.21
CA LEU A 136 1.62 -7.13 -9.93
C LEU A 136 0.73 -7.97 -10.86
N LYS A 137 1.35 -8.90 -11.59
CA LYS A 137 0.65 -9.84 -12.49
C LYS A 137 0.41 -11.17 -11.79
N GLY A 138 -0.64 -11.88 -12.19
CA GLY A 138 -0.93 -13.23 -11.69
C GLY A 138 -1.48 -13.29 -10.26
N VAL A 139 -1.83 -12.14 -9.68
CA VAL A 139 -2.47 -12.05 -8.37
C VAL A 139 -3.91 -12.53 -8.50
N THR A 140 -4.21 -13.70 -7.93
CA THR A 140 -5.51 -14.38 -8.07
C THR A 140 -5.98 -14.92 -6.72
N ILE A 141 -7.30 -14.98 -6.55
CA ILE A 141 -7.92 -15.63 -5.40
C ILE A 141 -8.11 -17.10 -5.73
N GLN A 142 -7.62 -17.99 -4.88
CA GLN A 142 -7.73 -19.45 -5.00
C GLN A 142 -8.27 -20.00 -3.68
N ASP A 143 -9.32 -20.82 -3.74
CA ASP A 143 -9.98 -21.41 -2.56
C ASP A 143 -10.34 -20.38 -1.47
N GLY A 144 -10.80 -19.20 -1.89
CA GLY A 144 -11.16 -18.10 -0.99
C GLY A 144 -9.98 -17.40 -0.32
N LYS A 145 -8.76 -17.58 -0.85
CA LYS A 145 -7.51 -17.04 -0.30
C LYS A 145 -6.71 -16.32 -1.36
N LEU A 146 -5.96 -15.30 -0.94
CA LEU A 146 -4.99 -14.60 -1.77
C LEU A 146 -3.60 -14.76 -1.17
N ALA A 147 -2.65 -15.25 -1.97
CA ALA A 147 -1.25 -15.31 -1.58
C ALA A 147 -0.47 -14.14 -2.19
N LEU A 148 0.32 -13.46 -1.37
CA LEU A 148 1.17 -12.34 -1.77
C LEU A 148 2.60 -12.55 -1.28
N GLN A 149 3.58 -12.24 -2.13
CA GLN A 149 4.97 -12.08 -1.70
C GLN A 149 5.23 -10.59 -1.50
N LEU A 150 5.61 -10.22 -0.29
CA LEU A 150 5.86 -8.84 0.10
C LEU A 150 7.37 -8.66 0.32
N PRO A 151 8.11 -8.07 -0.63
CA PRO A 151 9.53 -7.82 -0.47
C PRO A 151 9.82 -6.96 0.78
N PRO A 152 11.07 -6.93 1.26
CA PRO A 152 11.48 -5.99 2.30
C PRO A 152 11.15 -4.56 1.90
N LEU A 153 10.78 -3.73 2.88
CA LEU A 153 10.51 -2.30 2.69
C LEU A 153 9.52 -2.01 1.55
N SER A 154 8.48 -2.83 1.44
CA SER A 154 7.49 -2.73 0.35
C SER A 154 6.15 -2.18 0.81
N PHE A 155 5.45 -1.54 -0.12
CA PHE A 155 4.03 -1.20 -0.04
C PHE A 155 3.29 -1.94 -1.16
N THR A 156 2.23 -2.67 -0.82
CA THR A 156 1.39 -3.41 -1.78
C THR A 156 -0.06 -2.98 -1.62
N ALA A 157 -0.70 -2.63 -2.74
CA ALA A 157 -2.12 -2.27 -2.79
C ALA A 157 -2.86 -3.21 -3.74
N VAL A 158 -3.99 -3.75 -3.32
CA VAL A 158 -4.83 -4.65 -4.13
C VAL A 158 -6.26 -4.16 -4.05
N SER A 159 -6.93 -4.02 -5.19
CA SER A 159 -8.37 -3.79 -5.23
C SER A 159 -9.11 -4.98 -5.81
N PHE A 160 -10.33 -5.16 -5.33
CA PHE A 160 -11.20 -6.27 -5.65
C PHE A 160 -12.55 -5.75 -6.12
N SER A 161 -13.17 -6.49 -7.02
CA SER A 161 -14.56 -6.29 -7.44
C SER A 161 -15.41 -7.50 -7.05
N ALA A 162 -16.73 -7.26 -7.03
CA ALA A 162 -17.75 -8.29 -6.82
C ALA A 162 -17.48 -9.55 -7.63
#